data_AF-A0A3C0NEZ3-F1
#
_entry.id   AF-A0A3C0NEZ3-F1
#
_cell.length_a   1.000
_cell.length_b   1.000
_cell.length_c   1.000
_cell.angle_alpha   90.00
_cell.angle_beta   90.00
_cell.angle_gamma   90.00
#
_symmetry.space_group_name_H-M   'P 1'
#
loop_
_entity.id
_entity.type
_entity.pdbx_description
1 polymer ?
#
loop_
_entity_poly.entity_id
_entity_poly.type
_entity_poly.pdbx_seq_one_letter_code
_entity_poly.pdbx_strand_id
1 'polypeptide(L)'
;MKNVSLIVAALGLVSAIASHPLHAQPITPASDGTGTVVTPNGNRFDIQGGSLSQDDANLFHSFQQFGLDSGQIANFISNHSIRNILGRVVGGDASMINALIQVTGGNSSLFLMNPAGIIFGKDARLNVPASFTATTATGIGQVGSVNEESPHF
;
A
#
# COMPACT_ATOMS: atom_id res chain seq x y z
N MET A 1 -8.43 -34.64 68.65
CA MET A 1 -9.45 -33.93 67.84
C MET A 1 -8.69 -33.14 66.78
N LYS A 2 -8.98 -33.37 65.49
CA LYS A 2 -8.21 -32.86 64.34
C LYS A 2 -8.71 -31.47 63.94
N ASN A 3 -7.81 -30.50 63.87
CA ASN A 3 -8.02 -29.15 63.35
C ASN A 3 -7.68 -29.13 61.85
N VAL A 4 -8.70 -28.97 61.00
CA VAL A 4 -8.55 -28.86 59.54
C VAL A 4 -8.43 -27.38 59.18
N SER A 5 -7.30 -27.00 58.57
CA SER A 5 -7.08 -25.66 58.05
C SER A 5 -7.57 -25.59 56.61
N LEU A 6 -8.53 -24.69 56.34
CA LEU A 6 -9.13 -24.50 55.03
C LEU A 6 -8.35 -23.40 54.29
N ILE A 7 -7.52 -23.77 53.32
CA ILE A 7 -6.82 -22.82 52.45
C ILE A 7 -7.75 -22.53 51.26
N VAL A 8 -8.29 -21.31 51.19
CA VAL A 8 -9.02 -20.81 50.02
C VAL A 8 -7.99 -20.25 49.04
N ALA A 9 -7.71 -20.99 47.98
CA ALA A 9 -6.92 -20.50 46.85
C ALA A 9 -7.84 -19.73 45.89
N ALA A 10 -7.79 -18.40 45.91
CA ALA A 10 -8.43 -17.56 44.91
C ALA A 10 -7.60 -17.58 43.63
N LEU A 11 -8.08 -18.28 42.60
CA LEU A 11 -7.44 -18.36 41.29
C LEU A 11 -7.85 -17.11 40.46
N GLY A 12 -6.98 -16.10 40.43
CA GLY A 12 -7.17 -14.94 39.56
C GLY A 12 -6.96 -15.32 38.10
N LEU A 13 -8.00 -15.19 37.28
CA LEU A 13 -7.90 -15.33 35.82
C LEU A 13 -7.28 -14.04 35.26
N VAL A 14 -5.96 -14.02 35.07
CA VAL A 14 -5.29 -12.93 34.34
C VAL A 14 -5.43 -13.24 32.86
N SER A 15 -6.35 -12.55 32.18
CA SER A 15 -6.41 -12.57 30.71
C SER A 15 -5.21 -11.83 30.15
N ALA A 16 -4.22 -12.57 29.65
CA ALA A 16 -3.12 -12.00 28.89
C ALA A 16 -3.67 -11.46 27.57
N ILE A 17 -3.79 -10.13 27.47
CA ILE A 17 -3.97 -9.45 26.20
C ILE A 17 -2.66 -9.67 25.42
N ALA A 18 -2.67 -10.58 24.47
CA ALA A 18 -1.56 -10.77 23.55
C ALA A 18 -1.46 -9.52 22.69
N SER A 19 -0.50 -8.65 23.00
CA SER A 19 -0.08 -7.57 22.12
C SER A 19 0.51 -8.20 20.86
N HIS A 20 -0.28 -8.32 19.79
CA HIS A 20 0.30 -8.69 18.50
C HIS A 20 1.27 -7.57 18.12
N PRO A 21 2.54 -7.88 17.79
CA PRO A 21 3.40 -6.87 17.20
C PRO A 21 2.69 -6.36 15.95
N LEU A 22 2.41 -5.06 15.88
CA LEU A 22 2.08 -4.42 14.61
C LEU A 22 3.34 -4.53 13.75
N HIS A 23 3.42 -5.58 12.96
CA HIS A 23 4.42 -5.67 11.91
C HIS A 23 4.12 -4.54 10.92
N ALA A 24 5.10 -3.66 10.74
CA ALA A 24 5.16 -2.73 9.63
C ALA A 24 4.76 -3.47 8.35
N GLN A 25 3.71 -3.03 7.67
CA GLN A 25 3.34 -3.63 6.39
C GLN A 25 4.28 -3.05 5.32
N PRO A 26 5.17 -3.86 4.72
CA PRO A 26 6.19 -3.36 3.80
C PRO A 26 5.56 -2.93 2.46
N ILE A 27 6.31 -2.12 1.70
CA ILE A 27 6.07 -1.97 0.26
C ILE A 27 6.94 -3.00 -0.46
N THR A 28 6.28 -4.02 -1.02
CA THR A 28 6.95 -5.13 -1.71
C THR A 28 6.48 -5.19 -3.16
N PRO A 29 7.36 -5.02 -4.16
CA PRO A 29 7.00 -5.20 -5.56
C PRO A 29 6.45 -6.60 -5.85
N ALA A 30 5.51 -6.71 -6.77
CA ALA A 30 5.08 -8.01 -7.29
C ALA A 30 6.10 -8.56 -8.29
N SER A 31 6.26 -9.89 -8.31
CA SER A 31 7.10 -10.60 -9.29
C SER A 31 6.24 -11.08 -10.47
N ASP A 32 5.58 -10.16 -11.15
CA ASP A 32 4.58 -10.44 -12.21
C ASP A 32 4.96 -9.87 -13.58
N GLY A 33 6.20 -9.42 -13.74
CA GLY A 33 6.71 -8.83 -14.98
C GLY A 33 6.44 -7.33 -15.13
N THR A 34 5.69 -6.69 -14.23
CA THR A 34 5.45 -5.23 -14.28
C THR A 34 6.74 -4.42 -14.13
N GLY A 35 7.79 -5.00 -13.54
CA GLY A 35 9.10 -4.34 -13.40
C GLY A 35 9.12 -3.22 -12.37
N THR A 36 8.22 -3.25 -11.38
CA THR A 36 8.20 -2.27 -10.29
C THR A 36 9.44 -2.42 -9.42
N VAL A 37 10.09 -1.30 -9.13
CA VAL A 37 11.27 -1.23 -8.28
C VAL A 37 10.97 -0.31 -7.11
N VAL A 38 11.21 -0.81 -5.89
CA VAL A 38 11.09 -0.05 -4.65
C VAL A 38 12.47 0.06 -4.03
N THR A 39 12.99 1.27 -3.94
CA THR A 39 14.33 1.57 -3.40
C THR A 39 14.19 2.33 -2.08
N PRO A 40 14.54 1.72 -0.94
CA PRO A 40 14.57 2.40 0.35
C PRO A 40 15.67 3.46 0.41
N ASN A 41 15.35 4.63 0.94
CA ASN A 41 16.25 5.73 1.25
C ASN A 41 15.85 6.33 2.61
N GLY A 42 16.41 5.77 3.69
CA GLY A 42 15.97 6.09 5.05
C GLY A 42 14.51 5.68 5.27
N ASN A 43 13.65 6.65 5.59
CA ASN A 43 12.21 6.46 5.77
C ASN A 43 11.39 6.63 4.47
N ARG A 44 12.05 6.96 3.36
CA ARG A 44 11.42 7.12 2.05
C ARG A 44 11.59 5.85 1.22
N PHE A 45 10.54 5.45 0.52
CA PHE A 45 10.55 4.39 -0.49
C PHE A 45 10.35 5.03 -1.85
N ASP A 46 11.42 5.07 -2.65
CA ASP A 46 11.35 5.54 -4.03
C ASP A 46 10.83 4.42 -4.94
N ILE A 47 9.71 4.69 -5.60
CA ILE A 47 9.00 3.76 -6.47
C ILE A 47 9.24 4.20 -7.91
N GLN A 48 9.88 3.34 -8.67
CA GLN A 48 10.32 3.58 -10.05
C GLN A 48 10.26 2.28 -10.87
N GLY A 49 10.81 2.30 -12.08
CA GLY A 49 10.61 1.22 -13.04
C GLY A 49 9.15 1.18 -13.47
N GLY A 50 8.54 0.00 -13.49
CA GLY A 50 7.16 -0.18 -13.94
C GLY A 50 7.08 -0.44 -15.45
N SER A 51 5.84 -0.56 -15.93
CA SER A 51 5.53 -0.76 -17.35
C SER A 51 4.81 0.46 -17.90
N LEU A 52 5.13 0.86 -19.13
CA LEU A 52 4.45 1.97 -19.80
C LEU A 52 3.33 1.46 -20.69
N SER A 53 2.26 2.25 -20.84
CA SER A 53 1.32 2.09 -21.95
C SER A 53 2.01 2.34 -23.29
N GLN A 54 1.36 1.94 -24.38
CA GLN A 54 1.90 2.11 -25.74
C GLN A 54 2.13 3.58 -26.13
N ASP A 55 1.37 4.50 -25.53
CA ASP A 55 1.49 5.95 -25.73
C ASP A 55 2.38 6.64 -24.69
N ASP A 56 3.04 5.87 -23.82
CA ASP A 56 3.90 6.31 -22.71
C ASP A 56 3.20 7.23 -21.68
N ALA A 57 1.87 7.36 -21.72
CA ALA A 57 1.13 8.27 -20.85
C ALA A 57 0.76 7.64 -19.49
N ASN A 58 0.68 6.32 -19.41
CA ASN A 58 0.33 5.58 -18.20
C ASN A 58 1.53 4.76 -17.71
N LEU A 59 1.89 4.95 -16.44
CA LEU A 59 2.93 4.18 -15.78
C LEU A 59 2.31 3.21 -14.77
N PHE A 60 2.57 1.93 -14.97
CA PHE A 60 1.97 0.84 -14.21
C PHE A 60 2.95 0.27 -13.18
N HIS A 61 2.48 0.11 -11.94
CA HIS A 61 3.19 -0.53 -10.85
C HIS A 61 2.35 -1.64 -10.20
N SER A 62 3.00 -2.72 -9.79
CA SER A 62 2.35 -3.84 -9.13
C SER A 62 3.10 -4.20 -7.85
N PHE A 63 2.34 -4.40 -6.77
CA PHE A 63 2.85 -4.67 -5.44
C PHE A 63 2.23 -5.95 -4.89
N GLN A 64 3.06 -6.77 -4.24
CA GLN A 64 2.56 -7.84 -3.39
C GLN A 64 1.89 -7.23 -2.15
N GLN A 65 2.54 -6.25 -1.53
CA GLN A 65 2.04 -5.53 -0.35
C GLN A 65 2.37 -4.05 -0.50
N PHE A 66 1.46 -3.19 -0.06
CA PHE A 66 1.66 -1.74 -0.05
C PHE A 66 1.10 -1.18 1.25
N GLY A 67 1.97 -1.02 2.23
CA GLY A 67 1.65 -0.41 3.52
C GLY A 67 2.69 0.65 3.90
N LEU A 68 2.29 1.55 4.79
CA LEU A 68 3.11 2.67 5.25
C LEU A 68 2.83 2.98 6.72
N ASP A 69 3.87 2.95 7.54
CA ASP A 69 3.82 3.37 8.95
C ASP A 69 4.10 4.86 9.12
N SER A 70 3.72 5.40 10.28
CA SER A 70 3.97 6.81 10.63
C SER A 70 5.43 7.20 10.42
N GLY A 71 5.62 8.33 9.75
CA GLY A 71 6.94 8.88 9.44
C GLY A 71 7.58 8.30 8.18
N GLN A 72 6.98 7.30 7.53
CA GLN A 72 7.42 6.82 6.23
C GLN A 72 6.89 7.67 5.07
N ILE A 73 7.49 7.51 3.89
CA ILE A 73 7.08 8.19 2.66
C ILE A 73 7.10 7.18 1.52
N ALA A 74 5.98 6.99 0.81
CA ALA A 74 6.01 6.40 -0.53
C ALA A 74 6.15 7.52 -1.56
N ASN A 75 7.21 7.48 -2.36
CA ASN A 75 7.50 8.47 -3.39
C ASN A 75 7.43 7.81 -4.77
N PHE A 76 6.35 8.02 -5.49
CA PHE A 76 6.25 7.64 -6.89
C PHE A 76 7.04 8.62 -7.75
N ILE A 77 8.05 8.11 -8.46
CA ILE A 77 8.90 8.89 -9.35
C ILE A 77 8.26 8.91 -10.74
N SER A 78 7.89 10.11 -11.19
CA SER A 78 7.27 10.36 -12.47
C SER A 78 8.18 11.19 -13.40
N ASN A 79 7.66 11.55 -14.56
CA ASN A 79 8.24 12.54 -15.47
C ASN A 79 7.13 13.36 -16.17
N HIS A 80 7.50 14.30 -17.02
CA HIS A 80 6.56 15.19 -17.72
C HIS A 80 5.65 14.50 -18.74
N SER A 81 6.04 13.33 -19.26
CA SER A 81 5.25 12.56 -20.23
C SER A 81 4.18 11.70 -19.55
N ILE A 82 4.41 11.28 -18.30
CA ILE A 82 3.46 10.46 -17.56
C ILE A 82 2.26 11.30 -17.10
N ARG A 83 1.08 10.94 -17.58
CA ARG A 83 -0.20 11.53 -17.16
C ARG A 83 -0.77 10.81 -15.94
N ASN A 84 -0.68 9.49 -15.90
CA ASN A 84 -1.21 8.69 -14.81
C ASN A 84 -0.20 7.67 -14.32
N ILE A 85 -0.16 7.48 -13.00
CA ILE A 85 0.53 6.39 -12.34
C ILE A 85 -0.54 5.47 -11.75
N LEU A 86 -0.48 4.18 -12.07
CA LEU A 86 -1.43 3.17 -11.61
C LEU A 86 -0.70 2.13 -10.78
N GLY A 87 -0.94 2.10 -9.48
CA GLY A 87 -0.42 1.09 -8.56
C GLY A 87 -1.50 0.10 -8.16
N ARG A 88 -1.29 -1.20 -8.39
CA ARG A 88 -2.17 -2.27 -7.89
C ARG A 88 -1.49 -3.09 -6.81
N VAL A 89 -2.27 -3.59 -5.85
CA VAL A 89 -1.85 -4.57 -4.86
C VAL A 89 -2.50 -5.91 -5.16
N VAL A 90 -1.69 -6.97 -5.29
CA VAL A 90 -2.14 -8.31 -5.69
C VAL A 90 -2.02 -9.36 -4.58
N GLY A 91 -1.43 -9.02 -3.43
CA GLY A 91 -1.12 -10.02 -2.39
C GLY A 91 -2.25 -10.40 -1.45
N GLY A 92 -3.43 -9.79 -1.56
CA GLY A 92 -4.63 -10.17 -0.79
C GLY A 92 -4.74 -9.57 0.61
N ASP A 93 -3.72 -8.85 1.09
CA ASP A 93 -3.78 -8.09 2.34
C ASP A 93 -4.26 -6.66 2.09
N ALA A 94 -5.08 -6.12 2.99
CA ALA A 94 -5.48 -4.71 2.96
C ALA A 94 -4.28 -3.77 3.13
N SER A 95 -4.29 -2.62 2.47
CA SER A 95 -3.25 -1.61 2.58
C SER A 95 -3.47 -0.71 3.80
N MET A 96 -2.55 -0.76 4.76
CA MET A 96 -2.54 0.14 5.92
C MET A 96 -1.65 1.35 5.63
N ILE A 97 -2.25 2.53 5.43
CA ILE A 97 -1.54 3.76 5.07
C ILE A 97 -1.64 4.76 6.21
N ASN A 98 -0.61 4.86 7.04
CA ASN A 98 -0.51 5.84 8.11
C ASN A 98 0.68 6.79 7.88
N ALA A 99 0.90 7.24 6.63
CA ALA A 99 2.05 8.07 6.28
C ALA A 99 1.84 8.91 5.02
N LEU A 100 2.91 9.54 4.51
CA LEU A 100 2.87 10.35 3.30
C LEU A 100 2.96 9.49 2.04
N ILE A 101 2.00 9.65 1.13
CA ILE A 101 2.13 9.25 -0.27
C ILE A 101 2.38 10.51 -1.10
N GLN A 102 3.40 10.49 -1.94
CA GLN A 102 3.73 11.61 -2.81
C GLN A 102 4.12 11.17 -4.22
N VAL A 103 3.98 12.11 -5.16
CA VAL A 103 4.48 11.98 -6.53
C VAL A 103 5.47 13.11 -6.79
N THR A 104 6.62 12.79 -7.37
CA THR A 104 7.65 13.78 -7.76
C THR A 104 8.07 13.59 -9.21
N GLY A 105 8.72 14.60 -9.80
CA GLY A 105 9.27 14.54 -11.16
C GLY A 105 8.28 14.83 -12.30
N GLY A 106 6.98 14.90 -12.03
CA GLY A 106 5.94 15.19 -13.03
C GLY A 106 4.65 15.72 -12.41
N ASN A 107 3.66 16.01 -13.25
CA ASN A 107 2.31 16.44 -12.83
C ASN A 107 1.28 15.34 -13.10
N SER A 108 1.52 14.16 -12.55
CA SER A 108 0.73 12.96 -12.83
C SER A 108 -0.36 12.73 -11.79
N SER A 109 -1.49 12.17 -12.23
CA SER A 109 -2.50 11.62 -11.32
C SER A 109 -2.04 10.26 -10.78
N LEU A 110 -2.43 9.92 -9.56
CA LEU A 110 -2.11 8.64 -8.92
C LEU A 110 -3.38 7.83 -8.65
N PHE A 111 -3.42 6.62 -9.15
CA PHE A 111 -4.45 5.62 -8.90
C PHE A 111 -3.85 4.49 -8.07
N LEU A 112 -4.45 4.20 -6.92
CA LEU A 112 -4.10 3.06 -6.09
C LEU A 112 -5.28 2.09 -5.98
N MET A 113 -5.02 0.84 -6.30
CA MET A 113 -6.00 -0.24 -6.21
C MET A 113 -5.53 -1.30 -5.24
N ASN A 114 -6.41 -1.70 -4.34
CA ASN A 114 -6.25 -2.92 -3.57
C ASN A 114 -7.63 -3.57 -3.33
N PRO A 115 -7.95 -4.70 -3.99
CA PRO A 115 -9.22 -5.40 -3.78
C PRO A 115 -9.47 -5.82 -2.33
N ALA A 116 -8.42 -6.03 -1.54
CA ALA A 116 -8.52 -6.40 -0.13
C ALA A 116 -8.84 -5.21 0.80
N GLY A 117 -8.80 -3.98 0.29
CA GLY A 117 -9.09 -2.77 1.05
C GLY A 117 -7.91 -1.82 1.17
N ILE A 118 -8.21 -0.54 1.43
CA ILE A 118 -7.24 0.50 1.73
C ILE A 118 -7.74 1.28 2.95
N ILE A 119 -6.91 1.38 4.00
CA ILE A 119 -7.24 2.05 5.26
C ILE A 119 -6.24 3.19 5.46
N PHE A 120 -6.74 4.43 5.50
CA PHE A 120 -5.95 5.61 5.80
C PHE A 120 -5.99 5.92 7.30
N GLY A 121 -4.83 5.86 7.95
CA GLY A 121 -4.65 6.17 9.37
C GLY A 121 -4.54 7.68 9.65
N LYS A 122 -4.38 8.04 10.92
CA LYS A 122 -4.37 9.43 11.40
C LYS A 122 -3.24 10.29 10.80
N ASP A 123 -2.12 9.67 10.45
CA ASP A 123 -0.93 10.33 9.93
C ASP A 123 -0.87 10.27 8.39
N ALA A 124 -1.90 9.71 7.74
CA ALA A 124 -2.00 9.67 6.30
C ALA A 124 -2.00 11.08 5.70
N ARG A 125 -1.12 11.31 4.73
CA ARG A 125 -1.07 12.57 3.97
C ARG A 125 -0.85 12.27 2.50
N LEU A 126 -1.37 13.14 1.64
CA LEU A 126 -1.19 13.07 0.20
C LEU A 126 -0.48 14.35 -0.27
N ASN A 127 0.61 14.19 -1.01
CA ASN A 127 1.27 15.26 -1.76
C ASN A 127 1.37 14.84 -3.23
N VAL A 128 0.22 14.93 -3.91
CA VAL A 128 0.06 14.52 -5.31
C VAL A 128 -0.28 15.77 -6.12
N PRO A 129 0.44 16.06 -7.22
CA PRO A 129 0.31 17.32 -7.94
C PRO A 129 -0.97 17.42 -8.80
N ALA A 130 -1.55 16.29 -9.18
CA ALA A 130 -2.84 16.20 -9.87
C ALA A 130 -3.87 15.42 -9.02
N SER A 131 -4.66 14.54 -9.63
CA SER A 131 -5.71 13.81 -8.90
C SER A 131 -5.17 12.57 -8.17
N PHE A 132 -5.86 12.19 -7.10
CA PHE A 132 -5.62 10.93 -6.39
C PHE A 132 -6.91 10.11 -6.35
N THR A 133 -6.81 8.83 -6.73
CA THR A 133 -7.91 7.86 -6.66
C THR A 133 -7.44 6.64 -5.88
N ALA A 134 -8.25 6.18 -4.92
CA ALA A 134 -8.07 4.92 -4.23
C ALA A 134 -9.32 4.06 -4.43
N THR A 135 -9.15 2.79 -4.78
CA THR A 135 -10.28 1.90 -5.07
C THR A 135 -10.04 0.47 -4.57
N THR A 136 -11.13 -0.22 -4.24
CA THR A 136 -11.16 -1.65 -3.94
C THR A 136 -11.70 -2.48 -5.11
N ALA A 137 -11.87 -1.87 -6.29
CA ALA A 137 -12.20 -2.60 -7.50
C ALA A 137 -11.08 -3.60 -7.85
N THR A 138 -11.39 -4.54 -8.75
CA THR A 138 -10.41 -5.49 -9.32
C THR A 138 -9.89 -5.03 -10.69
N GLY A 139 -10.23 -3.80 -11.11
CA GLY A 139 -9.85 -3.21 -12.38
C GLY A 139 -10.16 -1.70 -12.45
N ILE A 140 -9.34 -0.93 -13.16
CA ILE A 140 -9.50 0.46 -13.56
C ILE A 140 -9.64 0.47 -15.08
N GLY A 141 -10.88 0.57 -15.56
CA GLY A 141 -11.14 0.79 -16.98
C GLY A 141 -10.81 2.23 -17.36
N GLN A 142 -9.82 2.42 -18.24
CA GLN A 142 -9.63 3.70 -18.93
C GLN A 142 -10.51 3.73 -20.19
N VAL A 143 -11.42 4.69 -20.28
CA VAL A 143 -12.22 4.88 -21.50
C VAL A 143 -11.41 5.73 -22.48
N GLY A 144 -10.69 5.07 -23.39
CA GLY A 144 -9.91 5.69 -24.47
C GLY A 144 -9.56 4.65 -25.55
N SER A 145 -9.77 5.02 -26.81
CA SER A 145 -9.49 4.32 -28.08
C SER A 145 -9.14 2.82 -28.02
N VAL A 146 -10.14 2.00 -28.37
CA VAL A 146 -10.07 0.60 -28.83
C VAL A 146 -8.66 0.24 -29.35
N ASN A 147 -7.85 -0.46 -28.54
CA ASN A 147 -6.65 -1.27 -28.88
C ASN A 147 -5.67 -1.45 -27.70
N GLU A 148 -5.92 -0.88 -26.52
CA GLU A 148 -5.08 -1.16 -25.36
C GLU A 148 -5.43 -2.54 -24.78
N GLU A 149 -4.63 -3.56 -25.09
CA GLU A 149 -4.49 -4.71 -24.18
C GLU A 149 -3.83 -4.18 -22.89
N SER A 150 -4.64 -3.57 -22.03
CA SER A 150 -4.21 -3.25 -20.69
C SER A 150 -3.97 -4.57 -19.97
N PRO A 151 -2.76 -4.86 -19.44
CA PRO A 151 -2.63 -5.90 -18.43
C PRO A 151 -3.64 -5.57 -17.35
N HIS A 152 -4.48 -6.52 -16.92
CA HIS A 152 -5.60 -6.24 -16.02
C HIS A 152 -5.16 -5.35 -14.84
N PHE A 153 -5.52 -4.07 -14.92
CA PHE A 153 -5.22 -2.97 -14.00
C PHE A 153 -6.52 -2.25 -13.72
#